data_AF-A0A1W1V9E3-F1
#
_entry.id   AF-A0A1W1V9E3-F1
#
_cell.length_a   1.000
_cell.length_b   1.000
_cell.length_c   1.000
_cell.angle_alpha   90.00
_cell.angle_beta   90.00
_cell.angle_gamma   90.00
#
_symmetry.space_group_name_H-M   'P 1'
#
loop_
_entity.id
_entity.type
_entity.pdbx_description
1 polymer ?
#
loop_
_entity_poly.entity_id
_entity_poly.type
_entity_poly.pdbx_seq_one_letter_code
_entity_poly.pdbx_strand_id
1 'polypeptide(L)'
;MAKWAVVADDLTGANATGVLFAKKGLKIVTVINYRMLPELLTVNWEGLVVNTFSRGVVPAEARRRVEETVSILRQAGVSYFGKRIDSTARGNLGAEIEGMLATLGPEYIAVVVENDFSGPRVCPASFTKAGVLYTRWLGKKISSYPKGKRNRMEKGIYNNKYIPG
;
A
#
# COMPACT_ATOMS: atom_id res chain seq x y z
N MET A 1 15.22 1.44 -10.89
CA MET A 1 14.77 1.80 -9.54
C MET A 1 13.29 1.43 -9.44
N ALA A 2 12.86 0.82 -8.33
CA ALA A 2 11.50 0.30 -8.21
C ALA A 2 10.46 1.42 -8.24
N LYS A 3 9.37 1.24 -8.99
CA LYS A 3 8.31 2.26 -9.13
C LYS A 3 7.26 2.16 -8.04
N TRP A 4 7.03 0.96 -7.53
CA TRP A 4 5.98 0.67 -6.56
C TRP A 4 6.49 -0.24 -5.43
N ALA A 5 5.89 -0.11 -4.25
CA ALA A 5 6.20 -0.96 -3.11
C ALA A 5 4.92 -1.33 -2.34
N VAL A 6 4.88 -2.51 -1.76
CA VAL A 6 3.80 -2.95 -0.86
C VAL A 6 4.37 -3.18 0.53
N VAL A 7 3.82 -2.53 1.55
CA VAL A 7 4.17 -2.72 2.96
C VAL A 7 3.17 -3.70 3.58
N ALA A 8 3.65 -4.84 4.06
CA ALA A 8 2.85 -5.91 4.63
C ALA A 8 3.09 -6.04 6.14
N ASP A 9 2.02 -6.29 6.89
CA ASP A 9 2.08 -6.50 8.35
C ASP A 9 2.69 -7.86 8.74
N ASP A 10 2.63 -8.85 7.84
CA ASP A 10 3.17 -10.20 8.03
C ASP A 10 3.84 -10.79 6.78
N LEU A 11 4.69 -11.80 7.00
CA LEU A 11 5.48 -12.43 5.94
C LEU A 11 4.67 -13.32 4.99
N THR A 12 3.60 -13.98 5.47
CA THR A 12 2.74 -14.82 4.63
C THR A 12 1.95 -13.93 3.66
N GLY A 13 1.39 -12.83 4.15
CA GLY A 13 0.75 -11.80 3.34
C GLY A 13 1.71 -11.22 2.30
N ALA A 14 2.94 -10.90 2.71
CA ALA A 14 4.00 -10.40 1.83
C ALA A 14 4.34 -11.39 0.71
N ASN A 15 4.64 -12.65 1.04
CA ASN A 15 5.01 -13.67 0.06
C ASN A 15 3.86 -13.99 -0.89
N ALA A 16 2.63 -14.07 -0.42
CA ALA A 16 1.46 -14.26 -1.28
C ALA A 16 1.36 -13.14 -2.33
N THR A 17 1.55 -11.89 -1.91
CA THR A 17 1.58 -10.73 -2.81
C THR A 17 2.77 -10.79 -3.78
N GLY A 18 3.96 -11.14 -3.30
CA GLY A 18 5.15 -11.28 -4.14
C GLY A 18 4.97 -12.33 -5.25
N VAL A 19 4.45 -13.51 -4.91
CA VAL A 19 4.15 -14.58 -5.88
C VAL A 19 3.17 -14.11 -6.95
N LEU A 20 2.15 -13.32 -6.59
CA LEU A 20 1.19 -12.78 -7.57
C LEU A 20 1.86 -11.83 -8.56
N PHE A 21 2.79 -10.99 -8.11
CA PHE A 21 3.54 -10.10 -8.99
C PHE A 21 4.53 -10.87 -9.87
N ALA A 22 5.26 -11.83 -9.30
CA ALA A 22 6.20 -12.68 -10.03
C ALA A 22 5.49 -13.49 -11.13
N LYS A 23 4.29 -14.01 -10.87
CA LYS A 23 3.46 -14.71 -11.86
C LYS A 23 3.05 -13.82 -13.05
N LYS A 24 3.09 -12.49 -12.90
CA LYS A 24 2.86 -11.54 -13.99
C LYS A 24 4.15 -11.08 -14.68
N GLY A 25 5.28 -11.74 -14.43
CA GLY A 25 6.56 -11.47 -15.06
C GLY A 25 7.32 -10.28 -14.49
N LEU A 26 6.87 -9.71 -13.37
CA LEU A 26 7.54 -8.57 -12.76
C LEU A 26 8.74 -9.05 -11.93
N LYS A 27 9.89 -8.38 -12.11
CA LYS A 27 11.08 -8.58 -11.30
C LYS A 27 10.90 -7.92 -9.93
N ILE A 28 10.50 -8.72 -8.95
CA ILE A 28 10.15 -8.26 -7.60
C ILE A 28 10.95 -8.99 -6.54
N VAL A 29 11.07 -8.37 -5.35
CA VAL A 29 11.66 -8.98 -4.17
C VAL A 29 10.73 -8.85 -2.97
N THR A 30 10.60 -9.93 -2.20
CA THR A 30 10.03 -9.84 -0.85
C THR A 30 11.14 -9.58 0.15
N VAL A 31 11.07 -8.44 0.82
CA VAL A 31 12.00 -8.04 1.88
C VAL A 31 11.49 -8.60 3.20
N ILE A 32 12.25 -9.53 3.79
CA ILE A 32 11.87 -10.23 5.02
C ILE A 32 11.79 -9.26 6.19
N ASN A 33 12.75 -8.33 6.28
CA ASN A 33 12.84 -7.31 7.31
C ASN A 33 13.17 -5.97 6.66
N TYR A 34 12.36 -4.95 6.91
CA TYR A 34 12.53 -3.61 6.34
C TYR A 34 13.92 -2.98 6.55
N ARG A 35 14.67 -3.42 7.57
CA ARG A 35 16.06 -2.98 7.80
C ARG A 35 17.04 -3.38 6.70
N MET A 36 16.71 -4.39 5.90
CA MET A 36 17.51 -4.84 4.75
C MET A 36 17.26 -3.99 3.49
N LEU A 37 16.32 -3.03 3.53
CA LEU A 37 15.99 -2.19 2.38
C LEU A 37 17.21 -1.48 1.77
N PRO A 38 18.11 -0.84 2.53
CA PRO A 38 19.24 -0.11 1.95
C PRO A 38 20.11 -0.97 1.03
N GLU A 39 20.38 -2.23 1.43
CA GLU A 39 21.14 -3.18 0.63
C GLU A 39 20.36 -3.63 -0.62
N LEU A 40 19.09 -3.96 -0.46
CA LEU A 40 18.27 -4.50 -1.56
C LEU A 40 17.88 -3.46 -2.61
N LEU A 41 17.88 -2.18 -2.25
CA LEU A 41 17.62 -1.06 -3.16
C LEU A 41 18.76 -0.81 -4.15
N THR A 42 19.95 -1.41 -3.95
CA THR A 42 21.07 -1.37 -4.92
C THR A 42 20.79 -2.17 -6.20
N VAL A 43 19.82 -3.08 -6.16
CA VAL A 43 19.43 -3.91 -7.30
C VAL A 43 18.26 -3.28 -8.05
N ASN A 44 18.26 -3.38 -9.37
CA ASN A 44 17.17 -2.88 -10.21
C ASN A 44 15.94 -3.82 -10.15
N TRP A 45 15.06 -3.57 -9.18
CA TRP A 45 13.73 -4.17 -9.05
C TRP A 45 12.66 -3.31 -9.74
N GLU A 46 11.57 -3.94 -10.19
CA GLU A 46 10.37 -3.25 -10.68
C GLU A 46 9.42 -2.89 -9.52
N GLY A 47 9.41 -3.72 -8.48
CA GLY A 47 8.66 -3.47 -7.25
C GLY A 47 9.18 -4.25 -6.05
N LEU A 48 8.83 -3.79 -4.84
CA LEU A 48 9.19 -4.43 -3.58
C LEU A 48 7.95 -4.82 -2.78
N VAL A 49 8.03 -5.91 -2.04
CA VAL A 49 7.05 -6.24 -1.00
C VAL A 49 7.81 -6.32 0.33
N VAL A 50 7.52 -5.41 1.25
CA VAL A 50 8.28 -5.25 2.49
C VAL A 50 7.46 -5.70 3.66
N ASN A 51 7.95 -6.69 4.40
CA ASN A 51 7.34 -7.13 5.63
C ASN A 51 7.86 -6.31 6.83
N THR A 52 6.93 -5.75 7.62
CA THR A 52 7.22 -4.97 8.83
C THR A 52 7.11 -5.79 10.12
N PHE A 53 6.64 -7.04 10.06
CA PHE A 53 6.34 -7.87 11.24
C PHE A 53 5.55 -7.09 12.31
N SER A 54 4.58 -6.29 11.87
CA SER A 54 3.89 -5.31 12.72
C SER A 54 2.56 -5.81 13.27
N ARG A 55 2.08 -6.99 12.82
CA ARG A 55 0.80 -7.56 13.28
C ARG A 55 0.72 -7.79 14.78
N GLY A 56 1.79 -8.30 15.39
CA GLY A 56 1.79 -8.76 16.79
C GLY A 56 2.44 -7.80 17.79
N VAL A 57 2.86 -6.61 17.34
CA VAL A 57 3.50 -5.62 18.22
C VAL A 57 2.47 -4.58 18.71
N VAL A 58 2.86 -3.74 19.65
CA VAL A 58 2.00 -2.64 20.12
C VAL A 58 1.77 -1.60 19.01
N PRO A 59 0.63 -0.89 18.98
CA PRO A 59 0.28 0.04 17.91
C PRO A 59 1.35 1.11 17.61
N ALA A 60 1.98 1.67 18.64
CA ALA A 60 3.04 2.67 18.48
C ALA A 60 4.27 2.11 17.73
N GLU A 61 4.65 0.86 18.02
CA GLU A 61 5.76 0.20 17.33
C GLU A 61 5.38 -0.20 15.91
N ALA A 62 4.14 -0.64 15.68
CA ALA A 62 3.65 -0.93 14.34
C ALA A 62 3.69 0.31 13.44
N ARG A 63 3.20 1.45 13.97
CA ARG A 63 3.26 2.76 13.31
C ARG A 63 4.70 3.14 12.96
N ARG A 64 5.60 3.13 13.95
CA ARG A 64 7.02 3.48 13.77
C ARG A 64 7.68 2.68 12.65
N ARG A 65 7.48 1.35 12.64
CA ARG A 65 8.05 0.48 11.59
C ARG A 65 7.53 0.81 10.20
N VAL A 66 6.24 1.12 10.08
CA VAL A 66 5.65 1.53 8.80
C VAL A 66 6.19 2.89 8.37
N GLU A 67 6.28 3.86 9.27
CA GLU A 67 6.84 5.18 8.99
C GLU A 67 8.29 5.09 8.50
N GLU A 68 9.14 4.32 9.18
CA GLU A 68 10.53 4.06 8.78
C GLU A 68 10.61 3.42 7.40
N THR A 69 9.82 2.37 7.17
CA THR A 69 9.77 1.65 5.90
C THR A 69 9.37 2.57 4.74
N VAL A 70 8.29 3.33 4.91
CA VAL A 70 7.76 4.25 3.91
C VAL A 70 8.74 5.38 3.64
N SER A 71 9.40 5.90 4.67
CA SER A 71 10.41 6.96 4.55
C SER A 71 11.59 6.51 3.69
N ILE A 72 12.14 5.31 3.96
CA ILE A 72 13.23 4.73 3.18
C ILE A 72 12.83 4.55 1.72
N LEU A 73 11.65 3.95 1.47
CA LEU A 73 11.15 3.71 0.11
C LEU A 73 10.89 5.01 -0.66
N ARG A 74 10.35 6.03 0.01
CA ARG A 74 10.10 7.35 -0.59
C ARG A 74 11.41 8.05 -0.96
N GLN A 75 12.40 8.03 -0.07
CA GLN A 75 13.74 8.57 -0.35
C GLN A 75 14.42 7.84 -1.52
N ALA A 76 14.14 6.54 -1.66
CA ALA A 76 14.57 5.73 -2.79
C ALA A 76 13.74 5.91 -4.07
N GLY A 77 12.87 6.93 -4.16
CA GLY A 77 12.15 7.29 -5.38
C GLY A 77 10.89 6.47 -5.69
N VAL A 78 10.44 5.61 -4.77
CA VAL A 78 9.18 4.87 -4.94
C VAL A 78 8.01 5.83 -5.00
N SER A 79 7.14 5.67 -6.01
CA SER A 79 6.03 6.60 -6.27
C SER A 79 4.67 6.04 -5.90
N TYR A 80 4.49 4.73 -5.94
CA TYR A 80 3.22 4.06 -5.66
C TYR A 80 3.37 3.12 -4.48
N PHE A 81 2.40 3.13 -3.57
CA PHE A 81 2.48 2.40 -2.32
C PHE A 81 1.25 1.53 -2.12
N GLY A 82 1.42 0.30 -1.69
CA GLY A 82 0.34 -0.56 -1.22
C GLY A 82 0.53 -0.84 0.26
N LYS A 83 -0.57 -0.97 1.00
CA LYS A 83 -0.57 -1.55 2.33
C LYS A 83 -1.29 -2.89 2.28
N ARG A 84 -0.54 -3.96 2.51
CA ARG A 84 -1.08 -5.31 2.66
C ARG A 84 -1.38 -5.53 4.14
N ILE A 85 -2.60 -5.98 4.41
CA ILE A 85 -3.12 -6.25 5.76
C ILE A 85 -3.69 -7.66 5.82
N ASP A 86 -3.85 -8.17 7.04
CA ASP A 86 -4.57 -9.41 7.30
C ASP A 86 -6.00 -9.36 6.71
N SER A 87 -6.41 -10.43 6.03
CA SER A 87 -7.75 -10.49 5.41
C SER A 87 -8.91 -10.55 6.41
N THR A 88 -8.61 -10.86 7.68
CA THR A 88 -9.57 -10.82 8.78
C THR A 88 -9.39 -9.58 9.66
N ALA A 89 -8.67 -8.57 9.16
CA ALA A 89 -8.42 -7.27 9.82
C ALA A 89 -7.77 -7.36 11.21
N ARG A 90 -7.02 -8.43 11.50
CA ARG A 90 -6.24 -8.54 12.74
C ARG A 90 -5.03 -7.61 12.74
N GLY A 91 -4.63 -7.17 13.92
CA GLY A 91 -3.42 -6.36 14.12
C GLY A 91 -3.68 -4.86 14.13
N ASN A 92 -2.65 -4.09 13.79
CA ASN A 92 -2.59 -2.65 14.05
C ASN A 92 -3.06 -1.79 12.87
N LEU A 93 -4.18 -2.15 12.24
CA LEU A 93 -4.65 -1.53 10.99
C LEU A 93 -4.64 0.00 11.02
N GLY A 94 -5.27 0.60 12.04
CA GLY A 94 -5.36 2.06 12.15
C GLY A 94 -4.00 2.73 12.29
N ALA A 95 -3.16 2.24 13.20
CA ALA A 95 -1.84 2.81 13.47
C ALA A 95 -0.89 2.69 12.26
N GLU A 96 -0.97 1.59 11.52
CA GLU A 96 -0.17 1.36 10.32
C GLU A 96 -0.62 2.25 9.15
N ILE A 97 -1.93 2.39 8.94
CA ILE A 97 -2.49 3.30 7.92
C ILE A 97 -2.14 4.74 8.23
N GLU A 98 -2.31 5.16 9.49
CA GLU A 98 -2.01 6.52 9.92
C GLU A 98 -0.52 6.84 9.74
N GLY A 99 0.38 5.94 10.16
CA GLY A 99 1.82 6.12 9.96
C GLY A 99 2.20 6.22 8.48
N MET A 100 1.58 5.39 7.64
CA MET A 100 1.82 5.45 6.20
C MET A 100 1.37 6.79 5.59
N LEU A 101 0.16 7.25 5.91
CA LEU A 101 -0.37 8.51 5.40
C LEU A 101 0.42 9.73 5.91
N ALA A 102 0.78 9.72 7.20
CA ALA A 102 1.59 10.78 7.80
C ALA A 102 2.95 10.94 7.09
N THR A 103 3.62 9.82 6.76
CA THR A 103 4.92 9.85 6.07
C THR A 103 4.81 10.18 4.58
N LEU A 104 3.73 9.77 3.91
CA LEU A 104 3.51 10.07 2.49
C LEU A 104 3.13 11.55 2.27
N GLY A 105 2.36 12.13 3.18
CA GLY A 105 1.91 13.51 3.11
C GLY A 105 0.63 13.71 2.27
N PRO A 106 0.16 14.97 2.15
CA PRO A 106 -1.17 15.30 1.61
C PRO A 106 -1.34 15.04 0.10
N GLU A 107 -0.24 14.84 -0.61
CA GLU A 107 -0.19 14.51 -2.04
C GLU A 107 -0.69 13.08 -2.34
N TYR A 108 -0.94 12.26 -1.32
CA TYR A 108 -1.33 10.87 -1.48
C TYR A 108 -2.78 10.63 -1.08
N ILE A 109 -3.47 9.79 -1.84
CA ILE A 109 -4.85 9.38 -1.56
C ILE A 109 -4.87 7.90 -1.24
N ALA A 110 -5.59 7.54 -0.17
CA ALA A 110 -5.91 6.18 0.19
C ALA A 110 -7.05 5.64 -0.67
N VAL A 111 -6.83 4.52 -1.34
CA VAL A 111 -7.87 3.77 -2.05
C VAL A 111 -8.00 2.40 -1.39
N VAL A 112 -9.04 2.24 -0.59
CA VAL A 112 -9.35 0.96 0.05
C VAL A 112 -10.17 0.13 -0.94
N VAL A 113 -9.68 -1.09 -1.23
CA VAL A 113 -10.39 -2.03 -2.09
C VAL A 113 -10.70 -3.28 -1.28
N GLU A 114 -11.98 -3.65 -1.21
CA GLU A 114 -12.40 -4.89 -0.58
C GLU A 114 -11.90 -6.10 -1.37
N ASN A 115 -11.80 -7.22 -0.64
CA ASN A 115 -11.17 -8.49 -1.01
C ASN A 115 -11.80 -9.23 -2.22
N ASP A 116 -12.70 -8.60 -2.97
CA ASP A 116 -13.46 -9.23 -4.05
C ASP A 116 -13.56 -8.37 -5.33
N PHE A 117 -12.59 -7.48 -5.55
CA PHE A 117 -12.59 -6.65 -6.75
C PHE A 117 -12.15 -7.45 -7.98
N SER A 118 -13.14 -7.90 -8.75
CA SER A 118 -13.06 -8.42 -10.13
C SER A 118 -13.20 -7.32 -11.19
N GLY A 119 -13.21 -6.04 -10.78
CA GLY A 119 -13.44 -4.90 -11.65
C GLY A 119 -12.20 -4.43 -12.46
N PRO A 120 -12.41 -3.55 -13.46
CA PRO A 120 -11.33 -3.09 -14.34
C PRO A 120 -10.22 -2.36 -13.56
N ARG A 121 -8.98 -2.66 -13.96
CA ARG A 121 -7.71 -2.17 -13.40
C ARG A 121 -7.71 -0.65 -13.20
N VAL A 122 -7.83 -0.20 -11.96
CA VAL A 122 -7.79 1.24 -11.61
C VAL A 122 -6.34 1.77 -11.61
N CYS A 123 -5.33 0.90 -11.52
CA CYS A 123 -3.91 1.27 -11.59
C CYS A 123 -3.05 0.13 -12.18
N PRO A 124 -1.93 0.42 -12.87
CA PRO A 124 -0.97 -0.60 -13.32
C PRO A 124 -0.41 -1.49 -12.20
N ALA A 125 -0.54 -1.08 -10.94
CA ALA A 125 -0.13 -1.80 -9.74
C ALA A 125 -1.30 -2.39 -8.91
N SER A 126 -2.51 -2.51 -9.47
CA SER A 126 -3.64 -3.09 -8.74
C SER A 126 -3.71 -4.62 -8.88
N PHE A 127 -3.42 -5.32 -7.79
CA PHE A 127 -3.54 -6.77 -7.64
C PHE A 127 -4.34 -7.04 -6.38
N THR A 128 -5.45 -7.75 -6.50
CA THR A 128 -6.39 -7.97 -5.41
C THR A 128 -6.11 -9.29 -4.70
N LYS A 129 -5.52 -9.16 -3.51
CA LYS A 129 -5.74 -10.01 -2.34
C LYS A 129 -5.48 -9.14 -1.10
N ALA A 130 -6.56 -8.67 -0.46
CA ALA A 130 -6.66 -7.89 0.79
C ALA A 130 -5.63 -6.77 1.10
N GLY A 131 -5.68 -5.62 0.43
CA GLY A 131 -4.81 -4.50 0.81
C GLY A 131 -5.20 -3.15 0.23
N VAL A 132 -5.14 -2.12 1.07
CA VAL A 132 -5.38 -0.72 0.73
C VAL A 132 -4.28 -0.26 -0.22
N LEU A 133 -4.63 0.31 -1.37
CA LEU A 133 -3.68 0.88 -2.32
C LEU A 133 -3.60 2.39 -2.10
N TYR A 134 -2.40 2.93 -1.95
CA TYR A 134 -2.13 4.37 -1.85
C TYR A 134 -1.44 4.82 -3.13
N THR A 135 -2.05 5.78 -3.83
CA THR A 135 -1.48 6.35 -5.04
C THR A 135 -1.17 7.82 -4.83
N ARG A 136 -0.08 8.28 -5.44
CA ARG A 136 0.23 9.71 -5.50
C ARG A 136 -0.80 10.40 -6.38
N TRP A 137 -1.42 11.44 -5.85
CA TRP A 137 -2.34 12.29 -6.58
C TRP A 137 -1.55 13.15 -7.57
N LEU A 138 -1.85 13.03 -8.87
CA LEU A 138 -1.18 13.79 -9.93
C LEU A 138 -2.02 14.99 -10.42
N GLY A 139 -3.01 15.44 -9.64
CA GLY A 139 -3.83 16.62 -9.98
C GLY A 139 -4.81 16.45 -11.16
N LYS A 140 -4.87 15.27 -11.80
CA LYS A 140 -5.82 15.00 -12.88
C LYS A 140 -7.18 14.62 -12.30
N LYS A 141 -8.25 15.33 -12.71
CA LYS A 141 -9.65 14.90 -12.48
C LYS A 141 -9.77 13.43 -12.87
N ILE A 142 -10.13 12.56 -11.93
CA ILE A 142 -10.64 11.23 -12.25
C ILE A 142 -11.94 11.48 -13.02
N SER A 143 -11.95 11.25 -14.33
CA SER A 143 -13.17 11.41 -15.12
C SER A 143 -14.21 10.44 -14.56
N SER A 144 -15.38 10.99 -14.23
CA SER A 144 -16.57 10.33 -13.72
C SER A 144 -16.68 8.86 -14.11
N TYR A 145 -16.84 8.00 -13.10
CA TYR A 145 -17.39 6.65 -13.27
C TYR A 145 -18.64 6.72 -14.15
N PRO A 146 -18.81 5.86 -15.17
CA PRO A 146 -20.06 5.80 -15.92
C PRO A 146 -21.21 5.45 -14.96
N LYS A 147 -22.09 6.42 -14.74
CA LYS A 147 -23.35 6.25 -13.98
C LYS A 147 -24.17 5.16 -14.68
N GLY A 148 -24.29 3.99 -14.04
CA GLY A 148 -25.13 2.92 -14.60
C GLY A 148 -25.21 1.63 -13.79
N LYS A 149 -24.28 1.35 -12.87
CA LYS A 149 -24.37 0.17 -11.99
C LYS A 149 -24.43 0.62 -10.53
N ARG A 150 -25.65 0.93 -10.07
CA ARG A 150 -25.96 1.03 -8.65
C ARG A 150 -25.65 -0.33 -8.03
N ASN A 151 -24.70 -0.39 -7.10
CA ASN A 151 -24.75 -1.25 -5.92
C ASN A 151 -23.61 -0.90 -4.94
N ARG A 152 -24.01 -0.40 -3.76
CA ARG A 152 -23.36 -0.51 -2.44
C ARG A 152 -21.99 0.13 -2.12
N MET A 153 -21.35 0.91 -2.99
CA MET A 153 -20.09 1.63 -2.66
C MET A 153 -20.19 3.16 -2.69
N GLU A 154 -21.28 3.76 -2.18
CA GLU A 154 -21.36 5.23 -1.99
C GLU A 154 -20.91 5.71 -0.59
N LYS A 155 -20.30 4.85 0.22
CA LYS A 155 -19.72 5.25 1.52
C LYS A 155 -18.28 4.76 1.61
N GLY A 156 -17.31 5.61 1.32
CA GLY A 156 -15.91 5.25 1.59
C GLY A 156 -14.81 6.09 0.96
N ILE A 157 -15.11 7.11 0.16
CA ILE A 157 -14.09 8.14 -0.14
C ILE A 157 -14.00 9.04 1.09
N TYR A 158 -13.14 8.66 2.04
CA TYR A 158 -12.74 9.56 3.12
C TYR A 158 -11.84 10.65 2.53
N ASN A 159 -12.46 11.68 1.96
CA ASN A 159 -11.83 12.98 1.79
C ASN A 159 -11.65 13.56 3.20
N ASN A 160 -10.50 13.33 3.83
CA ASN A 160 -10.15 14.06 5.04
C ASN A 160 -9.77 15.50 4.67
N LYS A 161 -10.77 16.31 4.29
CA LYS A 161 -10.69 17.76 4.35
C LYS A 161 -11.08 18.16 5.77
N TYR A 162 -10.13 18.10 6.68
CA TYR A 162 -10.20 18.93 7.89
C TYR A 162 -9.67 20.31 7.47
N ILE A 163 -10.58 21.23 7.17
CA ILE A 163 -10.28 22.66 7.06
C ILE A 163 -10.76 23.24 8.40
N PRO A 164 -9.86 23.70 9.29
CA PRO A 164 -10.31 24.39 10.51
C PRO A 164 -10.98 25.71 10.11
N GLY A 165 -12.14 25.96 10.71
CA GLY A 165 -12.77 27.30 10.73
C GLY A 165 -12.11 28.21 11.74
#